data_AF-A0A174MNF7-F1
#
_entry.id   AF-A0A174MNF7-F1
#
_cell.length_a   1.000
_cell.length_b   1.000
_cell.length_c   1.000
_cell.angle_alpha   90.00
_cell.angle_beta   90.00
_cell.angle_gamma   90.00
#
_symmetry.space_group_name_H-M   'P 1'
#
loop_
_entity.id
_entity.type
_entity.pdbx_description
1 polymer ?
#
loop_
_entity_poly.entity_id
_entity_poly.type
_entity_poly.pdbx_seq_one_letter_code
_entity_poly.pdbx_strand_id
1 'polypeptide(L)'
;MAFAPLDEMIEKKLWVCPISLEHQDSAYYSIAKDAIVLPEKSQFINGESFYGTLLHEMTHSTGAEGRLDRIKPAAFGSKEYAREELVAELGSALVASQYGITKTIKEDSAQYLGSWLDVLKESPEFLKTTLFDVKKASSMIAQRIDAVAEKIEAKERMFYSSVAYLQFSDDTGQFDELKEKGDYEGLLALGREYYDGNGINEKYTYLSPLQNKGDDLLIEDKDFAVVYNGSVGGTYEVMLKFTEQEIRDHIKQYGVDIAGETIKEVARDMVAEQFDRLPRSPVLEMASGDILYLEYNREKDCLAVGTVTNAGLAVQHSFAYNHNQDLDDNLQDVQTALEAYPEYQYRGDAAEERVNPQIDLMDADNDGNTQEVAHEEREQEDEHVPYRRGR
;
A
#
# COMPACT_ATOMS: atom_id res chain seq x y z
N MET A 1 7.31 2.30 -7.49
CA MET A 1 6.13 1.46 -7.73
C MET A 1 5.95 0.57 -6.51
N ALA A 2 4.77 0.57 -5.91
CA ALA A 2 4.36 -0.43 -4.93
C ALA A 2 3.41 -1.41 -5.63
N PHE A 3 3.41 -2.67 -5.19
CA PHE A 3 2.55 -3.72 -5.69
C PHE A 3 1.98 -4.47 -4.48
N ALA A 4 0.82 -4.01 -4.03
CA ALA A 4 0.21 -4.39 -2.75
C ALA A 4 0.12 -5.91 -2.53
N PRO A 5 -0.23 -6.75 -3.52
CA PRO A 5 -0.29 -8.19 -3.31
C PRO A 5 1.05 -8.82 -2.90
N LEU A 6 2.18 -8.38 -3.46
CA LEU A 6 3.50 -8.91 -3.06
C LEU A 6 3.98 -8.33 -1.74
N ASP A 7 3.67 -7.06 -1.45
CA ASP A 7 4.00 -6.44 -0.16
C ASP A 7 3.26 -7.16 0.99
N GLU A 8 1.93 -7.37 0.83
CA GLU A 8 1.09 -8.13 1.76
C GLU A 8 1.58 -9.58 1.91
N MET A 9 2.04 -10.21 0.83
CA MET A 9 2.56 -11.57 0.84
C MET A 9 3.83 -11.70 1.69
N ILE A 10 4.72 -10.70 1.65
CA ILE A 10 5.93 -10.66 2.48
C ILE A 10 5.53 -10.42 3.95
N GLU A 11 4.76 -9.37 4.21
CA GLU A 11 4.40 -8.94 5.57
C GLU A 11 3.66 -10.05 6.33
N LYS A 12 2.70 -10.71 5.68
CA LYS A 12 1.86 -11.75 6.29
C LYS A 12 2.37 -13.16 6.04
N LYS A 13 3.56 -13.30 5.45
CA LYS A 13 4.23 -14.60 5.19
C LYS A 13 3.32 -15.57 4.43
N LEU A 14 2.67 -15.09 3.37
CA LEU A 14 1.67 -15.84 2.61
C LEU A 14 2.27 -16.67 1.46
N TRP A 15 3.57 -16.54 1.20
CA TRP A 15 4.26 -17.37 0.22
C TRP A 15 4.57 -18.77 0.76
N VAL A 16 4.90 -19.70 -0.13
CA VAL A 16 5.13 -21.12 0.19
C VAL A 16 6.40 -21.37 1.01
N CYS A 17 7.28 -20.38 1.10
CA CYS A 17 8.44 -20.34 1.99
C CYS A 17 8.59 -18.94 2.61
N PRO A 18 9.32 -18.81 3.73
CA PRO A 18 9.64 -17.50 4.28
C PRO A 18 10.40 -16.60 3.30
N ILE A 19 10.09 -15.31 3.33
CA ILE A 19 10.82 -14.25 2.63
C ILE A 19 11.37 -13.31 3.69
N SER A 20 12.70 -13.12 3.76
CA SER A 20 13.35 -12.16 4.65
C SER A 20 13.94 -11.00 3.85
N LEU A 21 13.73 -9.77 4.35
CA LEU A 21 14.40 -8.57 3.86
C LEU A 21 15.50 -8.21 4.85
N GLU A 22 16.74 -8.20 4.37
CA GLU A 22 17.94 -8.00 5.20
C GLU A 22 18.83 -6.94 4.55
N HIS A 23 19.54 -6.15 5.35
CA HIS A 23 20.48 -5.15 4.82
C HIS A 23 21.73 -5.86 4.26
N GLN A 24 21.72 -6.19 2.97
CA GLN A 24 22.80 -6.91 2.29
C GLN A 24 22.78 -6.66 0.76
N ASP A 25 23.82 -7.09 0.04
CA ASP A 25 23.96 -6.85 -1.41
C ASP A 25 23.58 -8.08 -2.28
N SER A 26 22.97 -9.11 -1.69
CA SER A 26 22.66 -10.36 -2.37
C SER A 26 21.18 -10.74 -2.24
N ALA A 27 20.62 -11.30 -3.31
CA ALA A 27 19.31 -11.94 -3.30
C ALA A 27 19.48 -13.42 -3.69
N TYR A 28 18.80 -14.32 -2.99
CA TYR A 28 18.86 -15.75 -3.29
C TYR A 28 17.72 -16.55 -2.64
N TYR A 29 17.33 -17.63 -3.29
CA TYR A 29 16.61 -18.74 -2.69
C TYR A 29 17.58 -19.76 -2.09
N SER A 30 17.49 -20.00 -0.79
CA SER A 30 18.25 -21.02 -0.07
C SER A 30 17.51 -22.35 -0.08
N ILE A 31 17.97 -23.30 -0.89
CA ILE A 31 17.42 -24.67 -0.95
C ILE A 31 17.48 -25.36 0.42
N ALA A 32 18.59 -25.22 1.15
CA ALA A 32 18.80 -25.89 2.43
C ALA A 32 17.89 -25.38 3.54
N LYS A 33 17.56 -24.08 3.54
CA LYS A 33 16.66 -23.46 4.52
C LYS A 33 15.22 -23.37 4.03
N ASP A 34 14.99 -23.68 2.76
CA ASP A 34 13.75 -23.40 2.03
C ASP A 34 13.22 -21.99 2.34
N ALA A 35 14.03 -20.97 2.02
CA ALA A 35 13.74 -19.58 2.32
C ALA A 35 14.32 -18.64 1.26
N ILE A 36 13.65 -17.52 1.01
CA ILE A 36 14.13 -16.45 0.13
C ILE A 36 14.71 -15.35 1.01
N VAL A 37 15.90 -14.87 0.66
CA VAL A 37 16.52 -13.70 1.27
C VAL A 37 16.72 -12.64 0.19
N LEU A 38 16.30 -11.41 0.48
CA LEU A 38 16.44 -10.26 -0.40
C LEU A 38 17.06 -9.08 0.36
N PRO A 39 17.76 -8.17 -0.34
CA PRO A 39 18.08 -6.84 0.18
C PRO A 39 16.82 -6.10 0.61
N GLU A 40 16.97 -5.12 1.50
CA GLU A 40 15.88 -4.22 1.87
C GLU A 40 15.34 -3.50 0.63
N LYS A 41 14.03 -3.26 0.57
CA LYS A 41 13.38 -2.61 -0.58
C LYS A 41 13.96 -1.23 -0.88
N SER A 42 14.46 -0.53 0.14
CA SER A 42 15.15 0.77 0.04
C SER A 42 16.52 0.71 -0.65
N GLN A 43 17.17 -0.47 -0.69
CA GLN A 43 18.45 -0.66 -1.38
C GLN A 43 18.31 -0.76 -2.90
N PHE A 44 17.09 -0.98 -3.42
CA PHE A 44 16.84 -1.06 -4.85
C PHE A 44 16.55 0.32 -5.45
N ILE A 45 17.04 0.55 -6.67
CA ILE A 45 16.84 1.81 -7.41
C ILE A 45 15.36 2.15 -7.67
N ASN A 46 14.48 1.15 -7.71
CA ASN A 46 13.04 1.30 -7.86
C ASN A 46 12.30 -0.02 -7.54
N GLY A 47 10.97 0.08 -7.40
CA GLY A 47 10.12 -1.07 -7.14
C GLY A 47 10.12 -2.14 -8.23
N GLU A 48 10.27 -1.78 -9.51
CA GLU A 48 10.33 -2.77 -10.60
C GLU A 48 11.54 -3.70 -10.42
N SER A 49 12.69 -3.15 -10.03
CA SER A 49 13.93 -3.91 -9.78
C SER A 49 13.80 -4.82 -8.56
N PHE A 50 13.15 -4.32 -7.49
CA PHE A 50 12.86 -5.12 -6.30
C PHE A 50 11.92 -6.29 -6.61
N TYR A 51 10.76 -6.03 -7.23
CA TYR A 51 9.77 -7.06 -7.53
C TYR A 51 10.26 -8.05 -8.59
N GLY A 52 11.02 -7.60 -9.60
CA GLY A 52 11.65 -8.50 -10.57
C GLY A 52 12.59 -9.49 -9.89
N THR A 53 13.45 -8.99 -8.98
CA THR A 53 14.38 -9.84 -8.21
C THR A 53 13.61 -10.80 -7.28
N LEU A 54 12.58 -10.31 -6.58
CA LEU A 54 11.72 -11.16 -5.75
C LEU A 54 11.05 -12.26 -6.57
N LEU A 55 10.46 -11.94 -7.73
CA LEU A 55 9.80 -12.93 -8.59
C LEU A 55 10.78 -13.97 -9.14
N HIS A 56 12.03 -13.60 -9.40
CA HIS A 56 13.11 -14.53 -9.75
C HIS A 56 13.34 -15.56 -8.65
N GLU A 57 13.57 -15.10 -7.42
CA GLU A 57 13.79 -16.00 -6.28
C GLU A 57 12.54 -16.81 -5.90
N MET A 58 11.34 -16.23 -6.06
CA MET A 58 10.08 -16.97 -5.93
C MET A 58 10.00 -18.10 -6.97
N THR A 59 10.43 -17.85 -8.21
CA THR A 59 10.44 -18.86 -9.27
C THR A 59 11.38 -20.01 -8.94
N HIS A 60 12.58 -19.72 -8.43
CA HIS A 60 13.47 -20.74 -7.87
C HIS A 60 12.80 -21.53 -6.75
N SER A 61 12.16 -20.86 -5.78
CA SER A 61 11.51 -21.54 -4.66
C SER A 61 10.45 -22.54 -5.11
N THR A 62 9.74 -22.30 -6.22
CA THR A 62 8.76 -23.27 -6.74
C THR A 62 9.38 -24.60 -7.16
N GLY A 63 10.69 -24.62 -7.46
CA GLY A 63 11.43 -25.80 -7.88
C GLY A 63 11.85 -26.74 -6.75
N ALA A 64 11.60 -26.37 -5.49
CA ALA A 64 11.94 -27.18 -4.32
C ALA A 64 11.24 -28.55 -4.29
N GLU A 65 11.81 -29.48 -3.54
CA GLU A 65 11.21 -30.79 -3.26
C GLU A 65 9.81 -30.60 -2.63
N GLY A 66 8.83 -31.41 -3.05
CA GLY A 66 7.44 -31.29 -2.59
C GLY A 66 6.63 -30.17 -3.25
N ARG A 67 7.24 -29.37 -4.16
CA ARG A 67 6.56 -28.39 -5.02
C ARG A 67 6.56 -28.86 -6.47
N LEU A 68 7.35 -28.22 -7.34
CA LEU A 68 7.53 -28.65 -8.73
C LEU A 68 8.73 -29.59 -8.92
N ASP A 69 9.52 -29.83 -7.87
CA ASP A 69 10.58 -30.84 -7.80
C ASP A 69 11.56 -30.78 -9.00
N ARG A 70 11.98 -29.56 -9.32
CA ARG A 70 12.90 -29.27 -10.44
C ARG A 70 14.35 -29.19 -9.97
N ILE A 71 14.56 -28.65 -8.78
CA ILE A 71 15.88 -28.36 -8.25
C ILE A 71 16.50 -29.64 -7.73
N LYS A 72 17.67 -29.97 -8.27
CA LYS A 72 18.52 -31.07 -7.82
C LYS A 72 19.87 -30.52 -7.39
N PRO A 73 20.59 -31.18 -6.46
CA PRO A 73 21.96 -30.81 -6.16
C PRO A 73 22.81 -30.83 -7.44
N ALA A 74 23.25 -29.67 -7.88
CA ALA A 74 24.03 -29.49 -9.11
C ALA A 74 25.18 -28.51 -8.84
N ALA A 75 26.32 -28.73 -9.49
CA ALA A 75 27.45 -27.82 -9.38
C ALA A 75 27.14 -26.50 -10.11
N PHE A 76 27.65 -25.39 -9.58
CA PHE A 76 27.54 -24.09 -10.25
C PHE A 76 28.08 -24.15 -11.69
N GLY A 77 27.31 -23.63 -12.63
CA GLY A 77 27.66 -23.65 -14.05
C GLY A 77 27.39 -24.99 -14.77
N SER A 78 26.75 -25.97 -14.11
CA SER A 78 26.27 -27.16 -14.79
C SER A 78 25.10 -26.86 -15.74
N LYS A 79 24.75 -27.81 -16.62
CA LYS A 79 23.61 -27.66 -17.53
C LYS A 79 22.28 -27.59 -16.77
N GLU A 80 22.16 -28.34 -15.68
CA GLU A 80 20.99 -28.36 -14.81
C GLU A 80 20.83 -27.00 -14.11
N TYR A 81 21.93 -26.43 -13.62
CA TYR A 81 21.95 -25.09 -13.03
C TYR A 81 21.53 -24.03 -14.06
N ALA A 82 22.13 -24.03 -15.25
CA ALA A 82 21.79 -23.08 -16.31
C ALA A 82 20.33 -23.18 -16.76
N ARG A 83 19.77 -24.39 -16.79
CA ARG A 83 18.34 -24.60 -17.09
C ARG A 83 17.44 -23.98 -16.01
N GLU A 84 17.78 -24.16 -14.73
CA GLU A 84 16.96 -23.62 -13.64
C GLU A 84 17.01 -22.08 -13.58
N GLU A 85 18.17 -21.46 -13.81
CA GLU A 85 18.26 -20.00 -13.98
C GLU A 85 17.40 -19.52 -15.15
N LEU A 86 17.37 -20.26 -16.27
CA LEU A 86 16.47 -19.91 -17.38
C LEU A 86 14.98 -20.02 -16.99
N VAL A 87 14.61 -21.03 -16.20
CA VAL A 87 13.24 -21.14 -15.68
C VAL A 87 12.92 -19.95 -14.79
N ALA A 88 13.85 -19.54 -13.92
CA ALA A 88 13.70 -18.41 -13.02
C ALA A 88 13.54 -17.08 -13.77
N GLU A 89 14.42 -16.80 -14.74
CA GLU A 89 14.39 -15.57 -15.52
C GLU A 89 13.13 -15.45 -16.41
N LEU A 90 12.78 -16.52 -17.14
CA LEU A 90 11.57 -16.49 -17.97
C LEU A 90 10.30 -16.48 -17.12
N GLY A 91 10.32 -17.19 -16.00
CA GLY A 91 9.20 -17.27 -15.08
C GLY A 91 8.89 -15.93 -14.41
N SER A 92 9.94 -15.24 -13.93
CA SER A 92 9.84 -13.92 -13.32
C SER A 92 9.39 -12.87 -14.33
N ALA A 93 9.97 -12.88 -15.55
CA ALA A 93 9.59 -11.97 -16.62
C ALA A 93 8.12 -12.16 -17.05
N LEU A 94 7.65 -13.40 -17.17
CA LEU A 94 6.27 -13.70 -17.54
C LEU A 94 5.29 -13.17 -16.49
N VAL A 95 5.56 -13.40 -15.20
CA VAL A 95 4.72 -12.90 -14.10
C VAL A 95 4.78 -11.38 -14.01
N ALA A 96 5.97 -10.78 -14.07
CA ALA A 96 6.14 -9.33 -14.03
C ALA A 96 5.39 -8.64 -15.17
N SER A 97 5.41 -9.22 -16.38
CA SER A 97 4.63 -8.73 -17.52
C SER A 97 3.13 -8.89 -17.32
N GLN A 98 2.66 -10.00 -16.73
CA GLN A 98 1.24 -10.25 -16.48
C GLN A 98 0.62 -9.19 -15.55
N TYR A 99 1.37 -8.74 -14.54
CA TYR A 99 0.90 -7.77 -13.54
C TYR A 99 1.37 -6.33 -13.80
N GLY A 100 1.96 -6.05 -14.97
CA GLY A 100 2.41 -4.71 -15.34
C GLY A 100 3.55 -4.14 -14.47
N ILE A 101 4.33 -5.01 -13.82
CA ILE A 101 5.45 -4.63 -12.94
C ILE A 101 6.64 -4.10 -13.75
N THR A 102 6.78 -4.49 -15.02
CA THR A 102 7.79 -3.96 -15.94
C THR A 102 7.11 -3.25 -17.10
N LYS A 103 7.35 -1.93 -17.26
CA LYS A 103 6.79 -1.14 -18.37
C LYS A 103 7.58 -1.20 -19.68
N THR A 104 8.78 -1.77 -19.70
CA THR A 104 9.64 -1.76 -20.90
C THR A 104 10.64 -2.92 -20.83
N ILE A 105 10.76 -3.68 -21.92
CA ILE A 105 11.93 -4.55 -22.14
C ILE A 105 13.12 -3.60 -22.34
N LYS A 106 13.85 -3.26 -21.27
CA LYS A 106 15.00 -2.34 -21.32
C LYS A 106 16.12 -2.91 -22.21
N GLU A 107 16.99 -2.06 -22.74
CA GLU A 107 18.16 -2.45 -23.55
C GLU A 107 19.11 -3.43 -22.83
N ASP A 108 19.09 -3.49 -21.49
CA ASP A 108 19.78 -4.52 -20.68
C ASP A 108 19.22 -5.94 -20.92
N SER A 109 18.01 -6.06 -21.49
CA SER A 109 17.42 -7.30 -22.00
C SER A 109 18.26 -7.94 -23.13
N ALA A 110 19.22 -7.21 -23.72
CA ALA A 110 20.13 -7.72 -24.72
C ALA A 110 21.05 -8.84 -24.19
N GLN A 111 21.43 -8.81 -22.91
CA GLN A 111 22.16 -9.93 -22.29
C GLN A 111 21.25 -11.16 -22.13
N TYR A 112 19.97 -10.95 -21.79
CA TYR A 112 18.98 -12.02 -21.68
C TYR A 112 18.70 -12.65 -23.06
N LEU A 113 18.55 -11.83 -24.11
CA LEU A 113 18.44 -12.29 -25.51
C LEU A 113 19.68 -13.08 -25.97
N GLY A 114 20.88 -12.72 -25.51
CA GLY A 114 22.11 -13.45 -25.78
C GLY A 114 22.10 -14.86 -25.19
N SER A 115 21.71 -14.99 -23.91
CA SER A 115 21.55 -16.30 -23.26
C SER A 115 20.41 -17.13 -23.88
N TRP A 116 19.32 -16.47 -24.32
CA TRP A 116 18.20 -17.12 -25.00
C TRP A 116 18.58 -17.60 -26.41
N LEU A 117 19.44 -16.89 -27.13
CA LEU A 117 19.94 -17.30 -28.45
C LEU A 117 20.80 -18.58 -28.37
N ASP A 118 21.56 -18.76 -27.30
CA ASP A 118 22.32 -20.00 -27.08
C ASP A 118 21.40 -21.15 -26.64
N VAL A 119 20.36 -20.86 -25.86
CA VAL A 119 19.33 -21.84 -25.52
C VAL A 119 18.47 -22.23 -26.73
N LEU A 120 18.19 -21.31 -27.66
CA LEU A 120 17.46 -21.63 -28.90
C LEU A 120 18.26 -22.54 -29.84
N LYS A 121 19.57 -22.70 -29.62
CA LYS A 121 20.41 -23.68 -30.32
C LYS A 121 20.35 -25.08 -29.67
N GLU A 122 19.73 -25.22 -28.51
CA GLU A 122 19.53 -26.51 -27.84
C GLU A 122 18.40 -27.32 -28.51
N SER A 123 18.31 -28.61 -28.15
CA SER A 123 17.33 -29.49 -28.76
C SER A 123 15.88 -28.99 -28.55
N PRO A 124 14.96 -29.20 -29.51
CA PRO A 124 13.55 -28.84 -29.35
C PRO A 124 12.88 -29.42 -28.09
N GLU A 125 13.32 -30.60 -27.65
CA GLU A 125 12.81 -31.23 -26.43
C GLU A 125 13.28 -30.50 -25.16
N PHE A 126 14.54 -30.04 -25.12
CA PHE A 126 15.05 -29.21 -24.02
C PHE A 126 14.25 -27.92 -23.89
N LEU A 127 14.01 -27.22 -25.00
CA LEU A 127 13.20 -25.99 -25.01
C LEU A 127 11.77 -26.25 -24.52
N LYS A 128 11.12 -27.30 -25.04
CA LYS A 128 9.75 -27.64 -24.69
C LYS A 128 9.58 -27.95 -23.20
N THR A 129 10.46 -28.79 -22.64
CA THR A 129 10.40 -29.12 -21.21
C THR A 129 10.66 -27.91 -20.33
N THR A 130 11.61 -27.05 -20.72
CA THR A 130 11.95 -25.85 -19.95
C THR A 130 10.81 -24.83 -19.95
N LEU A 131 10.20 -24.57 -21.10
CA LEU A 131 9.03 -23.68 -21.20
C LEU A 131 7.80 -24.24 -20.45
N PHE A 132 7.67 -25.56 -20.37
CA PHE A 132 6.61 -26.17 -19.57
C PHE A 132 6.81 -25.93 -18.06
N ASP A 133 8.06 -25.98 -17.59
CA ASP A 133 8.40 -25.66 -16.21
C ASP A 133 8.25 -24.18 -15.91
N VAL A 134 8.65 -23.29 -16.82
CA VAL A 134 8.36 -21.84 -16.75
C VAL A 134 6.87 -21.62 -16.54
N LYS A 135 6.03 -22.20 -17.41
CA LYS A 135 4.58 -22.06 -17.31
C LYS A 135 4.03 -22.51 -15.97
N LYS A 136 4.49 -23.67 -15.45
CA LYS A 136 4.05 -24.19 -14.16
C LYS A 136 4.46 -23.28 -13.00
N ALA A 137 5.71 -22.81 -13.00
CA ALA A 137 6.24 -21.94 -11.96
C ALA A 137 5.51 -20.59 -11.94
N SER A 138 5.38 -19.94 -13.11
CA SER A 138 4.64 -18.68 -13.24
C SER A 138 3.17 -18.83 -12.85
N SER A 139 2.51 -19.93 -13.24
CA SER A 139 1.11 -20.18 -12.87
C SER A 139 0.94 -20.33 -11.35
N MET A 140 1.88 -20.97 -10.66
CA MET A 140 1.83 -21.13 -9.20
C MET A 140 2.01 -19.79 -8.49
N ILE A 141 2.90 -18.92 -8.98
CA ILE A 141 3.09 -17.57 -8.46
C ILE A 141 1.84 -16.73 -8.71
N ALA A 142 1.35 -16.70 -9.95
CA ALA A 142 0.17 -15.92 -10.35
C ALA A 142 -1.06 -16.28 -9.50
N GLN A 143 -1.37 -17.57 -9.35
CA GLN A 143 -2.50 -18.02 -8.52
C GLN A 143 -2.43 -17.53 -7.08
N ARG A 144 -1.22 -17.44 -6.50
CA ARG A 144 -1.03 -16.94 -5.13
C ARG A 144 -1.15 -15.43 -5.07
N ILE A 145 -0.63 -14.71 -6.06
CA ILE A 145 -0.80 -13.26 -6.18
C ILE A 145 -2.29 -12.93 -6.29
N ASP A 146 -3.02 -13.61 -7.18
CA ASP A 146 -4.46 -13.41 -7.38
C ASP A 146 -5.24 -13.70 -6.08
N ALA A 147 -4.95 -14.81 -5.39
CA ALA A 147 -5.60 -15.14 -4.13
C ALA A 147 -5.29 -14.14 -2.98
N VAL A 148 -4.16 -13.42 -3.04
CA VAL A 148 -3.85 -12.34 -2.10
C VAL A 148 -4.58 -11.07 -2.52
N ALA A 149 -4.59 -10.73 -3.81
CA ALA A 149 -5.32 -9.59 -4.36
C ALA A 149 -6.82 -9.68 -4.03
N GLU A 150 -7.46 -10.83 -4.27
CA GLU A 150 -8.87 -11.08 -3.91
C GLU A 150 -9.14 -10.86 -2.41
N LYS A 151 -8.18 -11.20 -1.54
CA LYS A 151 -8.33 -10.98 -0.09
C LYS A 151 -8.13 -9.53 0.32
N ILE A 152 -7.30 -8.79 -0.41
CA ILE A 152 -7.14 -7.35 -0.21
C ILE A 152 -8.43 -6.66 -0.64
N GLU A 153 -8.95 -6.98 -1.82
CA GLU A 153 -10.24 -6.47 -2.33
C GLU A 153 -11.40 -6.83 -1.39
N ALA A 154 -11.48 -8.08 -0.90
CA ALA A 154 -12.53 -8.50 0.03
C ALA A 154 -12.43 -7.84 1.42
N LYS A 155 -11.27 -7.27 1.77
CA LYS A 155 -11.08 -6.47 3.00
C LYS A 155 -11.31 -4.98 2.77
N GLU A 156 -11.35 -4.53 1.52
CA GLU A 156 -11.62 -3.15 1.21
C GLU A 156 -13.02 -2.78 1.72
N ARG A 157 -13.13 -1.67 2.44
CA ARG A 157 -14.41 -1.23 2.99
C ARG A 157 -15.34 -0.92 1.82
N MET A 158 -16.47 -1.60 1.76
CA MET A 158 -17.51 -1.34 0.79
C MET A 158 -18.46 -0.28 1.34
N PHE A 159 -18.78 0.71 0.51
CA PHE A 159 -19.69 1.80 0.82
C PHE A 159 -20.95 1.66 -0.02
N TYR A 160 -22.10 1.98 0.59
CA TYR A 160 -23.42 1.88 0.01
C TYR A 160 -24.02 3.29 -0.09
N SER A 161 -24.21 3.78 -1.30
CA SER A 161 -24.73 5.11 -1.59
C SER A 161 -26.17 5.01 -2.09
N SER A 162 -27.10 5.66 -1.39
CA SER A 162 -28.52 5.68 -1.76
C SER A 162 -28.74 6.35 -3.11
N VAL A 163 -29.37 5.62 -4.03
CA VAL A 163 -29.83 6.10 -5.34
C VAL A 163 -31.29 6.51 -5.26
N ALA A 164 -32.13 5.62 -4.74
CA ALA A 164 -33.58 5.84 -4.69
C ALA A 164 -34.15 5.29 -3.38
N TYR A 165 -34.96 6.11 -2.72
CA TYR A 165 -35.71 5.74 -1.53
C TYR A 165 -37.21 5.75 -1.84
N LEU A 166 -37.81 4.56 -1.93
CA LEU A 166 -39.17 4.32 -2.39
C LEU A 166 -40.08 4.06 -1.18
N GLN A 167 -41.04 4.96 -0.97
CA GLN A 167 -41.93 4.95 0.19
C GLN A 167 -43.42 5.04 -0.17
N PHE A 168 -43.74 5.22 -1.46
CA PHE A 168 -45.10 5.36 -1.93
C PHE A 168 -45.55 4.08 -2.65
N SER A 169 -46.79 3.68 -2.45
CA SER A 169 -47.35 2.43 -2.99
C SER A 169 -47.25 2.31 -4.51
N ASP A 170 -47.23 3.43 -5.22
CA ASP A 170 -47.13 3.47 -6.68
C ASP A 170 -45.76 2.97 -7.17
N ASP A 171 -44.71 3.15 -6.36
CA ASP A 171 -43.35 2.70 -6.63
C ASP A 171 -43.04 1.34 -5.99
N THR A 172 -43.51 1.12 -4.76
CA THR A 172 -43.20 -0.13 -4.03
C THR A 172 -43.95 -1.35 -4.59
N GLY A 173 -45.11 -1.15 -5.24
CA GLY A 173 -45.95 -2.26 -5.70
C GLY A 173 -45.25 -3.23 -6.65
N GLN A 174 -44.41 -2.72 -7.57
CA GLN A 174 -43.64 -3.59 -8.48
C GLN A 174 -42.56 -4.37 -7.72
N PHE A 175 -41.89 -3.75 -6.75
CA PHE A 175 -40.93 -4.41 -5.89
C PHE A 175 -41.59 -5.46 -4.99
N ASP A 176 -42.76 -5.15 -4.42
CA ASP A 176 -43.54 -6.06 -3.59
C ASP A 176 -43.94 -7.32 -4.38
N GLU A 177 -44.43 -7.16 -5.61
CA GLU A 177 -44.78 -8.29 -6.47
C GLU A 177 -43.57 -9.21 -6.78
N LEU A 178 -42.42 -8.61 -7.09
CA LEU A 178 -41.20 -9.36 -7.41
C LEU A 178 -40.66 -10.08 -6.17
N LYS A 179 -40.68 -9.41 -5.01
CA LYS A 179 -40.30 -9.98 -3.72
C LYS A 179 -41.20 -11.15 -3.32
N GLU A 180 -42.52 -11.03 -3.47
CA GLU A 180 -43.47 -12.11 -3.17
C GLU A 180 -43.30 -13.33 -4.10
N LYS A 181 -42.93 -13.09 -5.37
CA LYS A 181 -42.60 -14.15 -6.35
C LYS A 181 -41.21 -14.77 -6.10
N GLY A 182 -40.36 -14.15 -5.29
CA GLY A 182 -38.97 -14.55 -5.07
C GLY A 182 -38.06 -14.27 -6.26
N ASP A 183 -38.42 -13.31 -7.12
CA ASP A 183 -37.65 -12.93 -8.31
C ASP A 183 -36.62 -11.84 -7.97
N TYR A 184 -35.52 -12.25 -7.36
CA TYR A 184 -34.46 -11.35 -6.92
C TYR A 184 -33.67 -10.71 -8.07
N GLU A 185 -33.53 -11.40 -9.21
CA GLU A 185 -32.93 -10.84 -10.42
C GLU A 185 -33.80 -9.72 -10.99
N GLY A 186 -35.12 -9.92 -10.99
CA GLY A 186 -36.09 -8.88 -11.35
C GLY A 186 -36.01 -7.65 -10.44
N LEU A 187 -35.81 -7.84 -9.13
CA LEU A 187 -35.63 -6.73 -8.18
C LEU A 187 -34.39 -5.89 -8.49
N LEU A 188 -33.26 -6.53 -8.83
CA LEU A 188 -32.06 -5.81 -9.26
C LEU A 188 -32.28 -5.07 -10.58
N ALA A 189 -32.91 -5.73 -11.56
CA ALA A 189 -33.19 -5.12 -12.85
C ALA A 189 -34.07 -3.87 -12.70
N LEU A 190 -35.14 -3.96 -11.90
CA LEU A 190 -36.02 -2.83 -11.61
C LEU A 190 -35.30 -1.73 -10.83
N GLY A 191 -34.50 -2.08 -9.82
CA GLY A 191 -33.68 -1.12 -9.07
C GLY A 191 -32.74 -0.31 -9.98
N ARG A 192 -32.14 -0.97 -10.99
CA ARG A 192 -31.30 -0.32 -11.99
C ARG A 192 -32.06 0.69 -12.87
N GLU A 193 -33.36 0.54 -13.05
CA GLU A 193 -34.17 1.53 -13.81
C GLU A 193 -34.33 2.86 -13.06
N TYR A 194 -34.25 2.83 -11.72
CA TYR A 194 -34.25 4.04 -10.90
C TYR A 194 -32.90 4.76 -10.87
N TYR A 195 -31.86 4.14 -11.44
CA TYR A 195 -30.55 4.75 -11.56
C TYR A 195 -30.50 5.71 -12.76
N ASP A 196 -30.37 7.00 -12.50
CA ASP A 196 -30.35 8.06 -13.50
C ASP A 196 -28.92 8.45 -13.97
N GLY A 197 -27.90 7.72 -13.51
CA GLY A 197 -26.49 7.99 -13.83
C GLY A 197 -25.77 8.90 -12.84
N ASN A 198 -26.40 9.28 -11.73
CA ASN A 198 -25.74 10.07 -10.68
C ASN A 198 -24.67 9.28 -9.94
N GLY A 199 -23.53 9.89 -9.61
CA GLY A 199 -22.45 9.22 -8.87
C GLY A 199 -22.77 9.00 -7.38
N ILE A 200 -21.72 9.09 -6.55
CA ILE A 200 -21.83 8.96 -5.10
C ILE A 200 -22.78 10.03 -4.54
N ASN A 201 -23.77 9.60 -3.77
CA ASN A 201 -24.64 10.47 -3.00
C ASN A 201 -23.94 10.85 -1.70
N GLU A 202 -23.24 11.99 -1.72
CA GLU A 202 -22.35 12.41 -0.64
C GLU A 202 -23.04 12.41 0.74
N LYS A 203 -24.32 12.76 0.78
CA LYS A 203 -25.09 12.85 2.03
C LYS A 203 -25.54 11.49 2.54
N TYR A 204 -25.90 10.58 1.64
CA TYR A 204 -26.54 9.30 1.96
C TYR A 204 -25.67 8.12 1.51
N THR A 205 -24.43 8.10 2.01
CA THR A 205 -23.47 7.01 1.83
C THR A 205 -23.11 6.40 3.17
N TYR A 206 -23.06 5.07 3.23
CA TYR A 206 -22.96 4.30 4.47
C TYR A 206 -22.02 3.11 4.36
N LEU A 207 -21.54 2.59 5.49
CA LEU A 207 -20.69 1.38 5.56
C LEU A 207 -21.47 0.06 5.48
N SER A 208 -22.79 0.13 5.56
CA SER A 208 -23.67 -1.02 5.53
C SER A 208 -24.91 -0.66 4.72
N PRO A 209 -25.54 -1.61 4.02
CA PRO A 209 -26.84 -1.35 3.38
C PRO A 209 -27.98 -1.30 4.41
N LEU A 210 -27.78 -1.84 5.62
CA LEU A 210 -28.80 -1.94 6.67
C LEU A 210 -28.65 -0.76 7.64
N GLN A 211 -29.36 0.33 7.37
CA GLN A 211 -29.28 1.58 8.13
C GLN A 211 -30.24 1.65 9.31
N ASN A 212 -31.35 0.93 9.24
CA ASN A 212 -32.45 1.01 10.17
C ASN A 212 -32.83 -0.36 10.73
N LYS A 213 -33.44 -0.34 11.91
CA LYS A 213 -33.99 -1.57 12.50
C LYS A 213 -35.14 -2.09 11.64
N GLY A 214 -35.04 -3.34 11.20
CA GLY A 214 -36.04 -3.96 10.33
C GLY A 214 -35.70 -3.88 8.83
N ASP A 215 -34.53 -3.33 8.48
CA ASP A 215 -33.97 -3.49 7.15
C ASP A 215 -33.60 -4.96 6.90
N ASP A 216 -33.91 -5.42 5.69
CA ASP A 216 -33.58 -6.72 5.15
C ASP A 216 -32.93 -6.54 3.77
N LEU A 217 -31.72 -7.06 3.60
CA LEU A 217 -31.03 -7.02 2.31
C LEU A 217 -31.62 -8.11 1.43
N LEU A 218 -32.41 -7.72 0.44
CA LEU A 218 -33.11 -8.69 -0.40
C LEU A 218 -32.17 -9.32 -1.43
N ILE A 219 -31.32 -8.50 -2.05
CA ILE A 219 -30.39 -8.91 -3.09
C ILE A 219 -29.28 -7.87 -3.25
N GLU A 220 -28.07 -8.33 -3.56
CA GLU A 220 -26.97 -7.47 -4.01
C GLU A 220 -26.16 -8.17 -5.11
N ASP A 221 -25.55 -7.38 -5.98
CA ASP A 221 -24.55 -7.83 -6.93
C ASP A 221 -23.24 -7.04 -6.76
N LYS A 222 -22.42 -6.94 -7.81
CA LYS A 222 -21.17 -6.20 -7.77
C LYS A 222 -21.39 -4.70 -7.55
N ASP A 223 -22.43 -4.13 -8.14
CA ASP A 223 -22.61 -2.67 -8.27
C ASP A 223 -23.82 -2.16 -7.47
N PHE A 224 -24.86 -2.99 -7.26
CA PHE A 224 -26.12 -2.59 -6.65
C PHE A 224 -26.51 -3.44 -5.44
N ALA A 225 -27.29 -2.85 -4.53
CA ALA A 225 -28.00 -3.52 -3.46
C ALA A 225 -29.44 -3.01 -3.36
N VAL A 226 -30.39 -3.90 -3.11
CA VAL A 226 -31.80 -3.56 -2.86
C VAL A 226 -32.16 -3.98 -1.44
N VAL A 227 -32.50 -2.98 -0.63
CA VAL A 227 -32.85 -3.14 0.78
C VAL A 227 -34.33 -2.91 0.95
N TYR A 228 -34.97 -3.73 1.77
CA TYR A 228 -36.37 -3.56 2.14
C TYR A 228 -36.48 -3.31 3.64
N ASN A 229 -37.18 -2.25 4.02
CA ASN A 229 -37.53 -2.01 5.41
C ASN A 229 -38.97 -2.43 5.68
N GLY A 230 -39.16 -3.45 6.52
CA GLY A 230 -40.49 -3.95 6.89
C GLY A 230 -41.23 -3.11 7.94
N SER A 231 -40.63 -2.01 8.42
CA SER A 231 -41.21 -1.13 9.43
C SER A 231 -42.02 -0.01 8.78
N VAL A 232 -43.22 0.26 9.31
CA VAL A 232 -44.08 1.39 8.92
C VAL A 232 -44.38 1.47 7.42
N GLY A 233 -45.08 0.45 6.88
CA GLY A 233 -45.68 0.52 5.55
C GLY A 233 -44.89 -0.13 4.42
N GLY A 234 -43.65 -0.58 4.68
CA GLY A 234 -42.81 -1.25 3.69
C GLY A 234 -42.14 -0.23 2.76
N THR A 235 -40.83 -0.07 2.86
CA THR A 235 -40.06 0.81 1.97
C THR A 235 -38.93 0.05 1.30
N TYR A 236 -38.50 0.52 0.13
CA TYR A 236 -37.35 -0.01 -0.58
C TYR A 236 -36.30 1.06 -0.74
N GLU A 237 -35.03 0.70 -0.56
CA GLU A 237 -33.89 1.55 -0.83
C GLU A 237 -32.98 0.85 -1.83
N VAL A 238 -32.72 1.52 -2.95
CA VAL A 238 -31.79 1.06 -3.97
C VAL A 238 -30.48 1.79 -3.74
N MET A 239 -29.40 1.04 -3.58
CA MET A 239 -28.08 1.58 -3.27
C MET A 239 -27.05 1.14 -4.31
N LEU A 240 -26.08 2.01 -4.58
CA LEU A 240 -24.86 1.70 -5.33
C LEU A 240 -23.74 1.33 -4.39
N LYS A 241 -22.85 0.46 -4.86
CA LYS A 241 -21.67 0.00 -4.14
C LYS A 241 -20.43 0.71 -4.66
N PHE A 242 -19.63 1.23 -3.74
CA PHE A 242 -18.38 1.92 -4.01
C PHE A 242 -17.27 1.39 -3.13
N THR A 243 -16.09 1.21 -3.71
CA THR A 243 -14.85 0.90 -2.98
C THR A 243 -14.40 2.11 -2.17
N GLU A 244 -13.59 1.87 -1.12
CA GLU A 244 -12.99 2.96 -0.36
C GLU A 244 -12.14 3.86 -1.25
N GLN A 245 -11.41 3.29 -2.23
CA GLN A 245 -10.63 4.07 -3.18
C GLN A 245 -11.47 5.02 -4.02
N GLU A 246 -12.66 4.60 -4.50
CA GLU A 246 -13.59 5.47 -5.23
C GLU A 246 -14.12 6.61 -4.35
N ILE A 247 -14.44 6.33 -3.07
CA ILE A 247 -14.83 7.38 -2.10
C ILE A 247 -13.68 8.37 -1.89
N ARG A 248 -12.44 7.88 -1.72
CA ARG A 248 -11.25 8.73 -1.52
C ARG A 248 -10.99 9.62 -2.73
N ASP A 249 -11.16 9.10 -3.94
CA ASP A 249 -10.96 9.88 -5.16
C ASP A 249 -12.10 10.88 -5.38
N HIS A 250 -13.34 10.53 -5.02
CA HIS A 250 -14.46 11.48 -4.97
C HIS A 250 -14.18 12.64 -4.01
N ILE A 251 -13.72 12.37 -2.79
CA ILE A 251 -13.36 13.39 -1.79
C ILE A 251 -12.32 14.37 -2.35
N LYS A 252 -11.27 13.87 -3.01
CA LYS A 252 -10.24 14.74 -3.60
C LYS A 252 -10.78 15.63 -4.71
N GLN A 253 -11.76 15.14 -5.47
CA GLN A 253 -12.28 15.84 -6.64
C GLN A 253 -13.37 16.84 -6.29
N TYR A 254 -14.22 16.52 -5.32
CA TYR A 254 -15.44 17.28 -5.01
C TYR A 254 -15.49 17.84 -3.59
N GLY A 255 -14.60 17.41 -2.69
CA GLY A 255 -14.60 17.82 -1.29
C GLY A 255 -15.62 17.08 -0.44
N VAL A 256 -15.98 17.65 0.71
CA VAL A 256 -16.89 17.04 1.71
C VAL A 256 -17.97 17.99 2.24
N ASP A 257 -18.22 19.10 1.55
CA ASP A 257 -19.11 20.17 2.03
C ASP A 257 -20.52 19.69 2.40
N ILE A 258 -21.11 18.87 1.54
CA ILE A 258 -22.46 18.32 1.73
C ILE A 258 -22.45 16.87 2.19
N ALA A 259 -21.26 16.33 2.49
CA ALA A 259 -21.07 14.93 2.81
C ALA A 259 -21.65 14.53 4.18
N GLY A 260 -22.16 13.31 4.24
CA GLY A 260 -22.57 12.64 5.47
C GLY A 260 -21.38 12.19 6.31
N GLU A 261 -21.65 11.71 7.53
CA GLU A 261 -20.59 11.36 8.50
C GLU A 261 -19.65 10.27 7.96
N THR A 262 -20.17 9.28 7.25
CA THR A 262 -19.37 8.19 6.68
C THR A 262 -18.24 8.69 5.76
N ILE A 263 -18.54 9.62 4.85
CA ILE A 263 -17.54 10.17 3.93
C ILE A 263 -16.59 11.11 4.69
N LYS A 264 -17.09 11.85 5.68
CA LYS A 264 -16.25 12.68 6.55
C LYS A 264 -15.27 11.84 7.37
N GLU A 265 -15.68 10.67 7.87
CA GLU A 265 -14.76 9.74 8.53
C GLU A 265 -13.63 9.31 7.61
N VAL A 266 -13.93 8.97 6.35
CA VAL A 266 -12.91 8.63 5.35
C VAL A 266 -11.98 9.82 5.09
N ALA A 267 -12.50 11.03 5.00
CA ALA A 267 -11.68 12.23 4.84
C ALA A 267 -10.72 12.44 6.04
N ARG A 268 -11.20 12.22 7.27
CA ARG A 268 -10.35 12.26 8.48
C ARG A 268 -9.29 11.15 8.46
N ASP A 269 -9.62 9.96 7.99
CA ASP A 269 -8.66 8.85 7.81
C ASP A 269 -7.58 9.24 6.80
N MET A 270 -7.96 9.85 5.67
CA MET A 270 -7.02 10.32 4.64
C MET A 270 -6.02 11.35 5.20
N VAL A 271 -6.48 12.30 6.03
CA VAL A 271 -5.60 13.30 6.65
C VAL A 271 -4.69 12.67 7.70
N ALA A 272 -5.22 11.80 8.56
CA ALA A 272 -4.39 11.09 9.54
C ALA A 272 -3.27 10.29 8.87
N GLU A 273 -3.58 9.54 7.82
CA GLU A 273 -2.58 8.81 7.01
C GLU A 273 -1.57 9.75 6.34
N GLN A 274 -2.00 10.95 5.92
CA GLN A 274 -1.10 11.94 5.35
C GLN A 274 -0.08 12.42 6.39
N PHE A 275 -0.52 12.72 7.61
CA PHE A 275 0.35 13.12 8.72
C PHE A 275 1.31 12.00 9.15
N ASP A 276 0.84 10.74 9.20
CA ASP A 276 1.67 9.59 9.55
C ASP A 276 2.79 9.32 8.52
N ARG A 277 2.59 9.73 7.25
CA ARG A 277 3.59 9.60 6.19
C ARG A 277 4.63 10.72 6.19
N LEU A 278 4.41 11.80 6.95
CA LEU A 278 5.39 12.88 7.04
C LEU A 278 6.61 12.39 7.82
N PRO A 279 7.83 12.69 7.37
CA PRO A 279 9.05 12.28 8.08
C PRO A 279 9.16 12.94 9.46
N ARG A 280 8.55 14.12 9.64
CA ARG A 280 8.47 14.89 10.88
C ARG A 280 7.18 15.71 10.89
N SER A 281 6.66 16.00 12.07
CA SER A 281 5.52 16.90 12.25
C SER A 281 5.82 18.29 11.69
N PRO A 282 4.85 18.97 11.04
CA PRO A 282 5.02 20.34 10.59
C PRO A 282 5.36 21.28 11.75
N VAL A 283 6.23 22.25 11.47
CA VAL A 283 6.71 23.25 12.44
C VAL A 283 6.53 24.65 11.85
N LEU A 284 6.06 25.59 12.67
CA LEU A 284 5.94 26.99 12.33
C LEU A 284 6.82 27.83 13.28
N GLU A 285 7.62 28.71 12.71
CA GLU A 285 8.43 29.70 13.44
C GLU A 285 7.71 31.06 13.40
N MET A 286 7.35 31.56 14.57
CA MET A 286 6.64 32.84 14.71
C MET A 286 7.61 34.02 14.69
N ALA A 287 7.12 35.21 14.33
CA ALA A 287 7.92 36.44 14.35
C ALA A 287 8.41 36.83 15.77
N SER A 288 7.78 36.29 16.83
CA SER A 288 8.24 36.37 18.21
C SER A 288 9.47 35.50 18.53
N GLY A 289 9.82 34.55 17.66
CA GLY A 289 10.82 33.51 17.89
C GLY A 289 10.28 32.24 18.55
N ASP A 290 8.96 32.15 18.78
CA ASP A 290 8.32 30.92 19.29
C ASP A 290 8.25 29.86 18.18
N ILE A 291 8.57 28.60 18.54
CA ILE A 291 8.50 27.44 17.64
C ILE A 291 7.28 26.61 18.02
N LEU A 292 6.35 26.47 17.08
CA LEU A 292 5.08 25.76 17.26
C LEU A 292 5.03 24.53 16.37
N TYR A 293 4.61 23.40 16.95
CA TYR A 293 4.44 22.12 16.26
C TYR A 293 2.96 21.88 16.01
N LEU A 294 2.67 21.23 14.88
CA LEU A 294 1.32 20.91 14.46
C LEU A 294 1.12 19.40 14.41
N GLU A 295 0.02 18.96 14.98
CA GLU A 295 -0.45 17.59 14.91
C GLU A 295 -1.92 17.58 14.52
N TYR A 296 -2.32 16.63 13.67
CA TYR A 296 -3.72 16.45 13.33
C TYR A 296 -4.43 15.62 14.40
N ASN A 297 -5.50 16.18 14.96
CA ASN A 297 -6.39 15.48 15.87
C ASN A 297 -7.59 14.91 15.10
N ARG A 298 -7.50 13.63 14.75
CA ARG A 298 -8.54 12.91 14.00
C ARG A 298 -9.91 12.91 14.69
N GLU A 299 -9.97 12.85 16.02
CA GLU A 299 -11.25 12.80 16.76
C GLU A 299 -11.99 14.14 16.72
N LYS A 300 -11.25 15.24 16.78
CA LYS A 300 -11.81 16.61 16.78
C LYS A 300 -11.83 17.27 15.40
N ASP A 301 -11.23 16.61 14.42
CA ASP A 301 -11.09 17.11 13.05
C ASP A 301 -10.41 18.49 12.98
N CYS A 302 -9.28 18.62 13.69
CA CYS A 302 -8.58 19.89 13.84
C CYS A 302 -7.05 19.73 13.85
N LEU A 303 -6.35 20.79 13.47
CA LEU A 303 -4.93 20.97 13.68
C LEU A 303 -4.70 21.50 15.08
N ALA A 304 -4.11 20.66 15.93
CA ALA A 304 -3.63 21.04 17.24
C ALA A 304 -2.25 21.68 17.10
N VAL A 305 -2.10 22.89 17.63
CA VAL A 305 -0.84 23.66 17.56
C VAL A 305 -0.33 23.89 18.97
N GLY A 306 0.94 23.61 19.22
CA GLY A 306 1.50 23.75 20.55
C GLY A 306 3.01 23.61 20.62
N THR A 307 3.53 23.58 21.84
CA THR A 307 4.96 23.35 22.10
C THR A 307 5.18 21.89 22.49
N VAL A 308 6.30 21.30 22.06
CA VAL A 308 6.64 19.92 22.43
C VAL A 308 7.16 19.89 23.86
N THR A 309 6.63 18.99 24.67
CA THR A 309 7.08 18.72 26.03
C THR A 309 7.47 17.25 26.18
N ASN A 310 8.09 16.89 27.31
CA ASN A 310 8.39 15.50 27.65
C ASN A 310 7.14 14.60 27.75
N ALA A 311 5.94 15.19 27.85
CA ALA A 311 4.65 14.50 27.91
C ALA A 311 3.90 14.51 26.56
N GLY A 312 4.51 14.99 25.48
CA GLY A 312 3.89 15.19 24.17
C GLY A 312 3.57 16.66 23.87
N LEU A 313 2.72 16.90 22.87
CA LEU A 313 2.35 18.24 22.45
C LEU A 313 1.47 18.94 23.51
N ALA A 314 1.98 20.03 24.08
CA ALA A 314 1.19 20.94 24.91
C ALA A 314 0.39 21.87 23.99
N VAL A 315 -0.82 21.42 23.64
CA VAL A 315 -1.74 22.14 22.74
C VAL A 315 -2.09 23.52 23.30
N GLN A 316 -1.83 24.56 22.52
CA GLN A 316 -2.14 25.96 22.84
C GLN A 316 -3.31 26.47 21.99
N HIS A 317 -3.35 26.09 20.71
CA HIS A 317 -4.37 26.49 19.75
C HIS A 317 -4.93 25.28 19.01
N SER A 318 -6.14 25.42 18.47
CA SER A 318 -6.82 24.37 17.72
C SER A 318 -7.59 25.00 16.58
N PHE A 319 -7.32 24.57 15.35
CA PHE A 319 -7.95 25.10 14.13
C PHE A 319 -8.66 23.99 13.38
N ALA A 320 -9.91 24.20 12.95
CA ALA A 320 -10.65 23.20 12.19
C ALA A 320 -9.90 22.87 10.88
N TYR A 321 -9.86 21.59 10.50
CA TYR A 321 -9.25 21.18 9.24
C TYR A 321 -10.25 21.35 8.10
N ASN A 322 -9.83 21.98 7.01
CA ASN A 322 -10.63 22.13 5.80
C ASN A 322 -10.24 21.04 4.80
N HIS A 323 -11.14 20.07 4.60
CA HIS A 323 -10.95 18.94 3.70
C HIS A 323 -11.10 19.27 2.21
N ASN A 324 -11.50 20.50 1.87
CA ASN A 324 -11.63 20.95 0.49
C ASN A 324 -10.36 21.64 -0.04
N GLN A 325 -9.32 21.73 0.78
CA GLN A 325 -8.02 22.28 0.42
C GLN A 325 -6.91 21.32 0.83
N ASP A 326 -5.72 21.51 0.26
CA ASP A 326 -4.59 20.64 0.58
C ASP A 326 -3.98 20.95 1.95
N LEU A 327 -2.99 20.15 2.34
CA LEU A 327 -2.33 20.32 3.62
C LEU A 327 -1.59 21.66 3.71
N ASP A 328 -0.94 22.09 2.63
CA ASP A 328 -0.13 23.31 2.64
C ASP A 328 -1.01 24.55 2.82
N ASP A 329 -2.18 24.58 2.16
CA ASP A 329 -3.19 25.62 2.32
C ASP A 329 -3.74 25.65 3.76
N ASN A 330 -4.04 24.48 4.35
CA ASN A 330 -4.45 24.40 5.76
C ASN A 330 -3.37 24.92 6.71
N LEU A 331 -2.09 24.58 6.48
CA LEU A 331 -0.98 25.05 7.29
C LEU A 331 -0.78 26.57 7.16
N GLN A 332 -0.94 27.11 5.94
CA GLN A 332 -0.86 28.54 5.67
C GLN A 332 -1.99 29.32 6.35
N ASP A 333 -3.21 28.79 6.35
CA ASP A 333 -4.34 29.38 7.08
C ASP A 333 -4.07 29.44 8.58
N VAL A 334 -3.55 28.35 9.15
CA VAL A 334 -3.16 28.29 10.57
C VAL A 334 -2.06 29.30 10.86
N GLN A 335 -1.01 29.37 10.03
CA GLN A 335 0.06 30.36 10.20
C GLN A 335 -0.48 31.78 10.18
N THR A 336 -1.30 32.12 9.19
CA THR A 336 -1.92 33.45 9.05
C THR A 336 -2.78 33.79 10.27
N ALA A 337 -3.53 32.82 10.80
CA ALA A 337 -4.32 33.00 12.00
C ALA A 337 -3.44 33.21 13.24
N LEU A 338 -2.32 32.49 13.37
CA LEU A 338 -1.37 32.63 14.47
C LEU A 338 -0.65 33.99 14.45
N GLU A 339 -0.27 34.50 13.28
CA GLU A 339 0.36 35.82 13.12
C GLU A 339 -0.55 36.98 13.56
N ALA A 340 -1.87 36.77 13.58
CA ALA A 340 -2.84 37.75 14.09
C ALA A 340 -2.83 37.85 15.63
N TYR A 341 -2.28 36.87 16.34
CA TYR A 341 -2.21 36.88 17.80
C TYR A 341 -1.06 37.77 18.31
N PRO A 342 -1.31 38.71 19.25
CA PRO A 342 -0.28 39.62 19.77
C PRO A 342 0.91 38.94 20.47
N GLU A 343 0.73 37.72 20.98
CA GLU A 343 1.79 36.92 21.58
C GLU A 343 2.86 36.46 20.58
N TYR A 344 2.50 36.30 19.30
CA TYR A 344 3.37 35.77 18.24
C TYR A 344 3.91 36.84 17.30
N GLN A 345 3.48 38.10 17.48
CA GLN A 345 3.99 39.24 16.75
C GLN A 345 5.35 39.68 17.28
N TYR A 346 6.18 40.20 16.38
CA TYR A 346 7.49 40.75 16.72
C TYR A 346 7.35 41.85 17.78
N ARG A 347 7.89 41.58 18.98
CA ARG A 347 8.03 42.60 20.02
C ARG A 347 9.39 43.25 19.85
N GLY A 348 9.40 44.44 19.25
CA GLY A 348 10.59 45.29 19.29
C GLY A 348 11.05 45.50 20.73
N ASP A 349 12.34 45.23 20.97
CA ASP A 349 13.12 45.60 22.16
C ASP A 349 12.68 45.02 23.52
N ALA A 350 12.51 43.70 23.60
CA ALA A 350 12.57 42.95 24.88
C ALA A 350 13.26 41.57 24.75
N ALA A 351 14.12 41.40 23.75
CA ALA A 351 14.82 40.15 23.44
C ALA A 351 16.21 40.04 24.12
N GLU A 352 16.33 40.49 25.36
CA GLU A 352 17.38 40.01 26.28
C GLU A 352 16.66 39.28 27.41
N GLU A 353 16.98 37.99 27.60
CA GLU A 353 16.39 37.03 28.56
C GLU A 353 15.17 36.20 28.10
N ARG A 354 15.33 35.43 27.03
CA ARG A 354 14.84 34.03 27.05
C ARG A 354 15.95 33.11 26.56
N VAL A 355 16.83 32.74 27.48
CA VAL A 355 17.79 31.65 27.30
C VAL A 355 16.98 30.36 27.20
N ASN A 356 16.94 29.76 26.01
CA ASN A 356 16.45 28.42 25.78
C ASN A 356 17.54 27.45 26.27
N PRO A 357 17.36 26.67 27.36
CA PRO A 357 18.36 25.69 27.71
C PRO A 357 18.21 24.51 26.75
N GLN A 358 19.34 24.11 26.18
CA GLN A 358 19.62 22.75 25.72
C GLN A 358 19.40 22.45 24.24
N ILE A 359 20.36 22.91 23.42
CA ILE A 359 20.97 22.06 22.38
C ILE A 359 22.47 22.35 22.41
N ASP A 360 23.23 21.50 23.10
CA ASP A 360 24.69 21.48 22.97
C ASP A 360 25.14 20.03 23.11
N LEU A 361 25.24 19.33 21.98
CA LEU A 361 25.94 18.07 21.86
C LEU A 361 26.67 18.01 20.52
N MET A 362 27.99 18.03 20.66
CA MET A 362 29.02 17.49 19.78
C MET A 362 29.49 18.37 18.61
N ASP A 363 30.43 19.25 18.93
CA ASP A 363 31.68 19.31 18.19
C ASP A 363 32.82 19.02 19.18
N ALA A 364 33.52 17.91 18.97
CA ALA A 364 34.77 17.60 19.66
C ALA A 364 35.84 17.36 18.60
N ASP A 365 36.77 18.31 18.58
CA ASP A 365 37.90 18.39 17.68
C ASP A 365 38.80 17.15 17.73
N ASN A 366 39.15 16.78 16.51
CA ASN A 366 40.40 16.17 16.09
C ASN A 366 41.63 16.79 16.77
N ASP A 367 42.45 15.97 17.44
CA ASP A 367 43.90 16.13 17.44
C ASP A 367 44.60 14.82 17.85
N GLY A 368 45.58 14.44 17.04
CA GLY A 368 46.24 13.15 17.09
C GLY A 368 47.31 13.01 18.16
N ASN A 369 47.68 11.75 18.43
CA ASN A 369 49.05 11.44 18.78
C ASN A 369 49.43 10.03 18.30
N THR A 370 50.63 9.95 17.75
CA THR A 370 51.31 8.78 17.19
C THR A 370 51.90 7.93 18.32
N GLN A 371 51.88 6.60 18.17
CA GLN A 371 52.97 5.74 18.66
C GLN A 371 52.96 4.37 17.96
N GLU A 372 54.03 4.16 17.17
CA GLU A 372 54.47 2.85 16.68
C GLU A 372 54.83 1.92 17.84
N VAL A 373 54.39 0.65 17.77
CA VAL A 373 55.19 -0.48 18.23
C VAL A 373 54.88 -1.70 17.36
N ALA A 374 55.90 -2.19 16.67
CA ALA A 374 55.89 -3.47 15.97
C ALA A 374 56.09 -4.64 16.96
N HIS A 375 55.41 -5.77 16.75
CA HIS A 375 55.97 -7.12 16.91
C HIS A 375 55.02 -8.20 16.34
N GLU A 376 55.53 -8.84 15.27
CA GLU A 376 55.53 -10.27 14.90
C GLU A 376 54.39 -11.25 15.28
N GLU A 377 53.79 -11.79 14.22
CA GLU A 377 53.50 -13.21 13.92
C GLU A 377 52.81 -14.11 14.97
N ARG A 378 51.59 -14.56 14.60
CA ARG A 378 51.37 -15.98 14.30
C ARG A 378 50.13 -16.25 13.46
N GLU A 379 50.34 -17.02 12.40
CA GLU A 379 49.37 -17.61 11.49
C GLU A 379 48.40 -18.57 12.22
N GLN A 380 47.13 -18.54 11.83
CA GLN A 380 46.30 -19.72 11.72
C GLN A 380 45.30 -19.49 10.59
N GLU A 381 45.51 -20.22 9.49
CA GLU A 381 44.70 -20.25 8.30
C GLU A 381 43.34 -20.90 8.61
N ASP A 382 42.25 -20.20 8.30
CA ASP A 382 40.96 -20.83 8.00
C ASP A 382 40.56 -20.42 6.58
N GLU A 383 40.42 -21.43 5.74
CA GLU A 383 40.28 -21.39 4.29
C GLU A 383 38.91 -20.77 3.91
N HIS A 384 38.86 -19.45 3.74
CA HIS A 384 37.69 -18.75 3.18
C HIS A 384 37.93 -18.46 1.70
N VAL A 385 37.26 -19.21 0.82
CA VAL A 385 37.27 -18.97 -0.63
C VAL A 385 36.24 -17.87 -0.95
N PRO A 386 36.67 -16.66 -1.39
CA PRO A 386 35.74 -15.58 -1.67
C PRO A 386 35.08 -15.77 -3.04
N TYR A 387 33.77 -15.99 -3.06
CA TYR A 387 32.98 -15.91 -4.28
C TYR A 387 32.78 -14.43 -4.67
N ARG A 388 33.66 -13.92 -5.54
CA ARG A 388 33.43 -12.71 -6.33
C ARG A 388 32.61 -13.05 -7.57
N ARG A 389 31.43 -12.44 -7.70
CA ARG A 389 30.83 -11.89 -8.94
C ARG A 389 29.93 -10.74 -8.45
N GLY A 390 30.18 -9.48 -8.79
CA GLY A 390 30.18 -9.00 -10.16
C GLY A 390 28.73 -8.87 -10.63
N ARG A 391 28.02 -7.88 -10.10
CA ARG A 391 26.91 -7.18 -10.75
C ARG A 391 27.19 -5.70 -10.61
#